data_AF-A0A8S0FY06-F1
#
_entry.id   AF-A0A8S0FY06-F1
#
_cell.length_a   1.000
_cell.length_b   1.000
_cell.length_c   1.000
_cell.angle_alpha   90.00
_cell.angle_beta   90.00
_cell.angle_gamma   90.00
#
_symmetry.space_group_name_H-M   'P 1'
#
loop_
_entity.id
_entity.type
_entity.pdbx_description
1 polymer ?
#
loop_
_entity_poly.entity_id
_entity_poly.type
_entity_poly.pdbx_seq_one_letter_code
_entity_poly.pdbx_strand_id
1 'polypeptide(L)'
;MKYINDRHLPDKAIDVIDEAGARARLMPVSKRKKTVNVADIESVVARIARIPEKSVSQSDRDTLKNLGDRLKMLVFGQDKAIEALTEAIKMARAGLGHEHKPVGSFLFAGPTGVGKTEVTVQLSKALGIELLRFDMSEYMERHTVSRLIGAPPGYVGFDQGGLLTDGGWIRRSSSIHMRCCCWTKSRKRTRTCSIFCCR
;
A
#
# COMPACT_ATOMS: atom_id res chain seq x y z
N MET A 1 -0.80 15.79 -14.87
CA MET A 1 0.64 15.46 -14.77
C MET A 1 1.20 15.42 -13.35
N LYS A 2 0.37 15.33 -12.31
CA LYS A 2 0.80 15.16 -10.91
C LYS A 2 1.22 13.73 -10.56
N TYR A 3 0.85 12.74 -11.38
CA TYR A 3 0.94 11.31 -11.03
C TYR A 3 2.13 10.57 -11.67
N ILE A 4 2.91 11.22 -12.54
CA ILE A 4 4.12 10.64 -13.15
C ILE A 4 5.31 11.48 -12.65
N ASN A 5 5.92 11.01 -11.56
CA ASN A 5 7.02 11.69 -10.87
C ASN A 5 8.40 11.29 -11.38
N ASP A 6 8.53 10.11 -11.99
CA ASP A 6 9.81 9.58 -12.47
C ASP A 6 10.21 10.08 -13.87
N ARG A 7 9.43 11.00 -14.48
CA ARG A 7 9.71 11.57 -15.81
C ARG A 7 9.54 13.09 -15.84
N HIS A 8 10.36 13.72 -16.69
CA HIS A 8 10.36 15.15 -16.92
C HIS A 8 9.53 15.52 -18.17
N LEU A 9 9.00 16.75 -18.17
CA LEU A 9 8.45 17.34 -19.39
C LEU A 9 9.59 17.69 -20.37
N PRO A 10 9.36 17.65 -21.69
CA PRO A 10 8.10 17.39 -22.39
C PRO A 10 7.80 15.91 -22.69
N ASP A 11 8.79 15.04 -22.52
CA ASP A 11 8.76 13.64 -22.96
C ASP A 11 7.55 12.86 -22.43
N LYS A 12 7.25 13.00 -21.14
CA LYS A 12 6.07 12.36 -20.51
C LYS A 12 4.71 12.80 -21.08
N ALA A 13 4.64 13.98 -21.70
CA ALA A 13 3.40 14.43 -22.36
C ALA A 13 3.20 13.69 -23.67
N ILE A 14 4.29 13.52 -24.41
CA ILE A 14 4.30 12.85 -25.71
C ILE A 14 3.95 11.38 -25.52
N ASP A 15 4.53 10.71 -24.53
CA ASP A 15 4.21 9.31 -24.19
C ASP A 15 2.70 9.11 -23.92
N VAL A 16 2.10 10.00 -23.12
CA VAL A 16 0.69 9.89 -22.76
C VAL A 16 -0.22 10.10 -23.98
N ILE A 17 0.16 11.02 -24.87
CA ILE A 17 -0.61 11.31 -26.10
C ILE A 17 -0.47 10.16 -27.10
N ASP A 18 0.74 9.65 -27.31
CA ASP A 18 1.00 8.53 -28.22
C ASP A 18 0.27 7.27 -27.77
N GLU A 19 0.37 6.95 -26.48
CA GLU A 19 -0.29 5.80 -25.89
C GLU A 19 -1.83 5.91 -25.94
N ALA A 20 -2.39 7.12 -25.80
CA ALA A 20 -3.82 7.37 -25.98
C ALA A 20 -4.27 7.21 -27.44
N GLY A 21 -3.46 7.68 -28.40
CA GLY A 21 -3.69 7.51 -29.83
C GLY A 21 -3.62 6.05 -30.26
N ALA A 22 -2.60 5.32 -29.80
CA ALA A 22 -2.43 3.89 -30.03
C ALA A 22 -3.63 3.10 -29.50
N ARG A 23 -4.08 3.40 -28.27
CA ARG A 23 -5.26 2.77 -27.68
C ARG A 23 -6.53 3.03 -28.48
N ALA A 24 -6.75 4.26 -28.96
CA ALA A 24 -7.91 4.58 -29.80
C ALA A 24 -7.87 3.80 -31.14
N ARG A 25 -6.68 3.55 -31.70
CA ARG A 25 -6.48 2.79 -32.94
C ARG A 25 -6.64 1.28 -32.76
N LEU A 26 -6.26 0.74 -31.61
CA LEU A 26 -6.41 -0.67 -31.26
C LEU A 26 -7.87 -1.07 -30.99
N MET A 27 -8.77 -0.11 -30.75
CA MET A 27 -10.20 -0.41 -30.62
C MET A 27 -10.79 -0.94 -31.94
N PRO A 28 -11.85 -1.78 -31.87
CA PRO A 28 -12.58 -2.25 -33.05
C PRO A 28 -13.04 -1.08 -33.91
N VAL A 29 -13.11 -1.28 -35.24
CA VAL A 29 -13.43 -0.20 -36.20
C VAL A 29 -14.69 0.57 -35.82
N SER A 30 -15.69 -0.10 -35.25
CA SER A 30 -16.95 0.49 -34.76
C SER A 30 -16.81 1.42 -33.55
N LYS A 31 -15.75 1.28 -32.74
CA LYS A 31 -15.50 2.06 -31.52
C LYS A 31 -14.28 3.00 -31.63
N ARG A 32 -13.64 3.07 -32.81
CA ARG A 32 -12.51 3.98 -33.03
C ARG A 32 -12.95 5.43 -32.96
N LYS A 33 -12.53 6.12 -31.90
CA LYS A 33 -12.71 7.57 -31.78
C LYS A 33 -11.66 8.29 -32.62
N LYS A 34 -12.08 9.27 -33.42
CA LYS A 34 -11.17 10.18 -34.14
C LYS A 34 -10.59 11.28 -33.23
N THR A 35 -11.31 11.62 -32.16
CA THR A 35 -10.92 12.64 -31.19
C THR A 35 -10.68 11.99 -29.82
N VAL A 36 -9.51 12.25 -29.24
CA VAL A 36 -9.15 11.78 -27.90
C VAL A 36 -9.62 12.81 -26.88
N ASN A 37 -10.47 12.39 -25.94
CA ASN A 37 -11.00 13.27 -24.90
C ASN A 37 -10.14 13.20 -23.63
N VAL A 38 -10.38 14.15 -22.71
CA VAL A 38 -9.71 14.19 -21.40
C VAL A 38 -9.87 12.88 -20.63
N ALA A 39 -11.04 12.23 -20.70
CA ALA A 39 -11.28 10.93 -20.06
C ALA A 39 -10.36 9.81 -20.59
N ASP A 40 -10.04 9.83 -21.89
CA ASP A 40 -9.13 8.85 -22.48
C ASP A 40 -7.69 9.10 -21.97
N ILE A 41 -7.28 10.37 -21.83
CA ILE A 41 -5.99 10.75 -21.22
C ILE A 41 -5.91 10.34 -19.75
N GLU A 42 -6.96 10.57 -18.96
CA GLU A 42 -7.02 10.17 -17.55
C GLU A 42 -6.79 8.66 -17.38
N SER A 43 -7.43 7.85 -18.23
CA SER A 43 -7.30 6.39 -18.20
C SER A 43 -5.88 5.91 -18.56
N VAL A 44 -5.23 6.59 -19.51
CA VAL A 44 -3.84 6.29 -19.90
C VAL A 44 -2.87 6.69 -18.80
N VAL A 45 -3.04 7.88 -18.21
CA VAL A 45 -2.22 8.34 -17.09
C VAL A 45 -2.38 7.44 -15.87
N ALA A 46 -3.60 7.00 -15.56
CA ALA A 46 -3.88 6.07 -14.47
C ALA A 46 -3.16 4.73 -14.68
N ARG A 47 -3.20 4.18 -15.91
CA ARG A 47 -2.46 2.96 -16.26
C ARG A 47 -0.94 3.13 -16.16
N ILE A 48 -0.39 4.23 -16.69
CA ILE A 48 1.06 4.50 -16.66
C ILE A 48 1.53 4.70 -15.21
N ALA A 49 0.78 5.47 -14.42
CA ALA A 49 1.04 5.68 -13.00
C ALA A 49 0.71 4.44 -12.14
N ARG A 50 0.11 3.41 -12.75
CA ARG A 50 -0.41 2.21 -12.09
C ARG A 50 -1.33 2.52 -10.89
N ILE A 51 -2.01 3.67 -10.95
CA ILE A 51 -3.02 4.06 -9.99
C ILE A 51 -4.36 3.59 -10.57
N PRO A 52 -5.10 2.68 -9.92
CA PRO A 52 -6.38 2.23 -10.43
C PRO A 52 -7.30 3.43 -10.64
N GLU A 53 -7.90 3.50 -11.83
CA GLU A 53 -8.82 4.56 -12.25
C GLU A 53 -9.91 4.73 -11.21
N LYS A 54 -10.25 5.99 -10.89
CA LYS A 54 -11.26 6.43 -9.90
C LYS A 54 -12.55 5.59 -9.98
N SER A 55 -12.51 4.45 -9.35
CA SER A 55 -13.63 3.55 -9.19
C SER A 55 -13.34 2.87 -7.88
N VAL A 56 -13.85 3.49 -6.82
CA VAL A 56 -14.36 2.70 -5.72
C VAL A 56 -15.40 1.80 -6.38
N SER A 57 -14.95 0.62 -6.82
CA SER A 57 -15.82 -0.39 -7.40
C SER A 57 -16.96 -0.62 -6.39
N GLN A 58 -18.19 -0.88 -6.84
CA GLN A 58 -19.27 -1.20 -5.91
C GLN A 58 -18.83 -2.29 -4.91
N SER A 59 -18.03 -3.26 -5.38
CA SER A 59 -17.36 -4.28 -4.57
C SER A 59 -16.43 -3.72 -3.48
N ASP A 60 -15.60 -2.71 -3.75
CA ASP A 60 -14.74 -2.10 -2.72
C ASP A 60 -15.56 -1.35 -1.69
N ARG A 61 -16.65 -0.72 -2.14
CA ARG A 61 -17.58 0.04 -1.31
C ARG A 61 -18.27 -0.87 -0.28
N ASP A 62 -18.77 -2.00 -0.73
CA ASP A 62 -19.40 -3.01 0.13
C ASP A 62 -18.36 -3.67 1.06
N THR A 63 -17.16 -3.92 0.56
CA THR A 63 -16.05 -4.46 1.36
C THR A 63 -15.67 -3.51 2.48
N LEU A 64 -15.53 -2.21 2.19
CA LEU A 64 -15.21 -1.16 3.17
C LEU A 64 -16.35 -0.95 4.18
N LYS A 65 -17.61 -1.02 3.73
CA LYS A 65 -18.78 -0.91 4.60
C LYS A 65 -18.78 -2.01 5.66
N ASN A 66 -18.58 -3.25 5.24
CA ASN A 66 -18.65 -4.44 6.10
C ASN A 66 -17.31 -4.79 6.78
N LEU A 67 -16.25 -4.00 6.56
CA LEU A 67 -14.90 -4.30 7.05
C LEU A 67 -14.85 -4.40 8.59
N GLY A 68 -15.55 -3.50 9.29
CA GLY A 68 -15.60 -3.49 10.75
C GLY A 68 -16.25 -4.75 11.31
N ASP A 69 -17.40 -5.12 10.77
CA ASP A 69 -18.15 -6.30 11.21
C ASP A 69 -17.38 -7.59 10.91
N ARG A 70 -16.73 -7.68 9.73
CA ARG A 70 -15.85 -8.81 9.38
C ARG A 70 -14.70 -8.99 10.36
N LEU A 71 -14.10 -7.89 10.82
CA LEU A 71 -13.02 -7.95 11.81
C LEU A 71 -13.55 -8.31 13.20
N LYS A 72 -14.72 -7.77 13.60
CA LYS A 72 -15.37 -8.06 14.88
C LYS A 72 -15.85 -9.51 15.00
N MET A 73 -16.18 -10.17 13.90
CA MET A 73 -16.51 -11.60 13.88
C MET A 73 -15.32 -12.52 14.22
N LEU A 74 -14.08 -12.04 14.04
CA LEU A 74 -12.87 -12.83 14.21
C LEU A 74 -12.03 -12.38 15.42
N VAL A 75 -12.09 -11.10 15.78
CA VAL A 75 -11.36 -10.53 16.90
C VAL A 75 -12.35 -9.94 17.90
N PHE A 76 -12.50 -10.61 19.03
CA PHE A 76 -13.42 -10.22 20.10
C PHE A 76 -12.76 -9.29 21.12
N GLY A 77 -13.55 -8.35 21.66
CA GLY A 77 -13.13 -7.49 22.79
C GLY A 77 -12.15 -6.36 22.42
N GLN A 78 -12.00 -6.04 21.13
CA GLN A 78 -11.16 -4.95 20.64
C GLN A 78 -11.91 -3.98 19.70
N ASP A 79 -13.21 -3.81 19.92
CA ASP A 79 -14.12 -3.08 19.02
C ASP A 79 -13.63 -1.65 18.73
N LYS A 80 -13.21 -0.93 19.78
CA LYS A 80 -12.68 0.45 19.63
C LYS A 80 -11.45 0.52 18.73
N ALA A 81 -10.56 -0.47 18.81
CA ALA A 81 -9.35 -0.51 17.99
C ALA A 81 -9.68 -0.84 16.53
N ILE A 82 -10.64 -1.74 16.31
CA ILE A 82 -11.14 -2.10 14.98
C ILE A 82 -11.86 -0.90 14.35
N GLU A 83 -12.72 -0.21 15.08
CA GLU A 83 -13.43 0.99 14.62
C GLU A 83 -12.45 2.07 14.15
N ALA A 84 -11.50 2.47 15.00
CA ALA A 84 -10.50 3.47 14.66
C ALA A 84 -9.66 3.08 13.42
N LEU A 85 -9.30 1.80 13.29
CA LEU A 85 -8.58 1.29 12.13
C LEU A 85 -9.43 1.39 10.85
N THR A 86 -10.70 0.96 10.92
CA THR A 86 -11.59 0.99 9.76
C THR A 86 -11.96 2.41 9.33
N GLU A 87 -12.14 3.34 10.26
CA GLU A 87 -12.39 4.75 9.95
C GLU A 87 -11.22 5.38 9.20
N ALA A 88 -10.00 5.17 9.67
CA ALA A 88 -8.80 5.69 9.02
C ALA A 88 -8.63 5.13 7.60
N ILE A 89 -8.91 3.84 7.40
CA ILE A 89 -8.86 3.21 6.07
C ILE A 89 -9.97 3.75 5.16
N LYS A 90 -11.19 3.94 5.67
CA LYS A 90 -12.30 4.55 4.93
C LYS A 90 -11.96 5.97 4.49
N MET A 91 -11.39 6.80 5.37
CA MET A 91 -10.95 8.17 5.04
C MET A 91 -9.90 8.18 3.93
N ALA A 92 -8.87 7.34 4.05
CA ALA A 92 -7.81 7.26 3.05
C ALA A 92 -8.33 6.77 1.69
N ARG A 93 -9.27 5.81 1.68
CA ARG A 93 -9.93 5.32 0.47
C ARG A 93 -10.93 6.31 -0.14
N ALA A 94 -11.51 7.20 0.67
CA ALA A 94 -12.33 8.32 0.21
C ALA A 94 -11.50 9.45 -0.43
N GLY A 95 -10.17 9.34 -0.44
CA GLY A 95 -9.27 10.37 -0.97
C GLY A 95 -9.07 11.55 -0.01
N LEU A 96 -9.52 11.42 1.25
CA LEU A 96 -9.37 12.44 2.29
C LEU A 96 -8.02 12.28 3.01
N GLY A 97 -6.92 12.31 2.26
CA GLY A 97 -5.58 12.11 2.77
C GLY A 97 -4.51 12.81 1.93
N HIS A 98 -3.27 12.79 2.41
CA HIS A 98 -2.15 13.37 1.68
C HIS A 98 -1.53 12.34 0.73
N GLU A 99 -1.28 12.75 -0.51
CA GLU A 99 -0.76 11.88 -1.57
C GLU A 99 0.65 11.33 -1.27
N HIS A 100 1.45 12.08 -0.51
CA HIS A 100 2.81 11.68 -0.09
C HIS A 100 2.86 10.93 1.26
N LYS A 101 1.71 10.56 1.83
CA LYS A 101 1.64 9.83 3.10
C LYS A 101 1.07 8.42 2.90
N PRO A 102 1.43 7.46 3.77
CA PRO A 102 0.78 6.14 3.76
C PRO A 102 -0.72 6.26 4.02
N VAL A 103 -1.46 5.22 3.62
CA VAL A 103 -2.91 5.08 3.85
C VAL A 103 -3.21 5.19 5.35
N GLY A 104 -2.32 4.63 6.19
CA GLY A 104 -2.36 4.81 7.63
C GLY A 104 -1.12 4.22 8.29
N SER A 105 -0.74 4.80 9.41
CA SER A 105 0.33 4.32 10.29
C SER A 105 -0.26 4.12 11.68
N PHE A 106 -0.32 2.88 12.13
CA PHE A 106 -0.97 2.49 13.38
C PHE A 106 0.04 1.84 14.33
N LEU A 107 -0.14 2.08 15.62
CA LEU A 107 0.62 1.41 16.69
C LEU A 107 -0.37 0.71 17.61
N PHE A 108 -0.44 -0.62 17.51
CA PHE A 108 -1.21 -1.43 18.44
C PHE A 108 -0.38 -1.72 19.69
N ALA A 109 -0.81 -1.19 20.83
CA ALA A 109 -0.19 -1.43 22.13
C ALA A 109 -1.06 -2.33 23.02
N GLY A 110 -0.44 -3.03 23.97
CA GLY A 110 -1.13 -3.71 25.07
C GLY A 110 -0.58 -5.12 25.38
N PRO A 111 -1.30 -5.94 26.16
CA PRO A 111 -0.85 -7.27 26.57
C PRO A 111 -0.67 -8.23 25.39
N THR A 112 0.12 -9.29 25.59
CA THR A 112 0.25 -10.40 24.63
C THR A 112 -1.02 -11.24 24.58
N GLY A 113 -1.32 -11.85 23.43
CA GLY A 113 -2.46 -12.77 23.28
C GLY A 113 -3.83 -12.12 23.07
N VAL A 114 -3.93 -10.78 23.07
CA VAL A 114 -5.21 -10.06 22.90
C VAL A 114 -5.63 -9.81 21.44
N GLY A 115 -4.95 -10.43 20.47
CA GLY A 115 -5.34 -10.34 19.05
C GLY A 115 -4.72 -9.21 18.22
N LYS A 116 -3.72 -8.46 18.71
CA LYS A 116 -3.07 -7.36 17.92
C LYS A 116 -2.54 -7.81 16.55
N THR A 117 -1.82 -8.93 16.52
CA THR A 117 -1.29 -9.51 15.29
C THR A 117 -2.42 -10.07 14.43
N GLU A 118 -3.43 -10.67 15.07
CA GLU A 118 -4.57 -11.27 14.38
C GLU A 118 -5.40 -10.22 13.63
N VAL A 119 -5.67 -9.05 14.24
CA VAL A 119 -6.32 -7.92 13.56
C VAL A 119 -5.60 -7.56 12.27
N THR A 120 -4.26 -7.60 12.28
CA THR A 120 -3.46 -7.28 11.11
C THR A 120 -3.58 -8.34 10.02
N VAL A 121 -3.51 -9.62 10.40
CA VAL A 121 -3.66 -10.74 9.45
C VAL A 121 -5.05 -10.75 8.83
N GLN A 122 -6.09 -10.47 9.63
CA GLN A 122 -7.46 -10.44 9.13
C GLN A 122 -7.73 -9.22 8.27
N LEU A 123 -7.13 -8.07 8.61
CA LEU A 123 -7.25 -6.87 7.78
C LEU A 123 -6.63 -7.07 6.39
N SER A 124 -5.48 -7.74 6.29
CA SER A 124 -4.85 -7.98 4.98
C SER A 124 -5.70 -8.90 4.11
N LYS A 125 -6.22 -9.98 4.71
CA LYS A 125 -7.15 -10.92 4.04
C LYS A 125 -8.44 -10.24 3.62
N ALA A 126 -9.02 -9.40 4.47
CA ALA A 126 -10.28 -8.71 4.19
C ALA A 126 -10.15 -7.68 3.04
N LEU A 127 -8.99 -7.02 2.95
CA LEU A 127 -8.67 -6.07 1.88
C LEU A 127 -8.06 -6.73 0.63
N GLY A 128 -7.78 -8.03 0.66
CA GLY A 128 -7.14 -8.74 -0.45
C GLY A 128 -5.71 -8.26 -0.74
N ILE A 129 -5.01 -7.78 0.27
CA ILE A 129 -3.65 -7.25 0.15
C ILE A 129 -2.62 -8.19 0.78
N GLU A 130 -1.40 -8.14 0.26
CA GLU A 130 -0.30 -8.92 0.80
C GLU A 130 0.15 -8.36 2.16
N LEU A 131 0.39 -9.29 3.10
CA LEU A 131 0.91 -8.98 4.42
C LEU A 131 2.41 -9.20 4.46
N LEU A 132 3.17 -8.12 4.57
CA LEU A 132 4.60 -8.15 4.81
C LEU A 132 4.85 -8.11 6.31
N ARG A 133 5.46 -9.16 6.84
CA ARG A 133 5.74 -9.28 8.28
C ARG A 133 7.25 -9.26 8.52
N PHE A 134 7.67 -8.41 9.44
CA PHE A 134 9.06 -8.33 9.90
C PHE A 134 9.12 -8.52 11.41
N ASP A 135 9.96 -9.45 11.89
CA ASP A 135 10.24 -9.62 13.31
C ASP A 135 11.38 -8.71 13.73
N MET A 136 11.08 -7.65 14.49
CA MET A 136 12.11 -6.68 14.89
C MET A 136 13.12 -7.25 15.88
N SER A 137 12.84 -8.40 16.49
CA SER A 137 13.80 -9.09 17.35
C SER A 137 15.03 -9.54 16.56
N GLU A 138 14.89 -9.79 15.26
CA GLU A 138 15.99 -10.14 14.34
C GLU A 138 16.79 -8.91 13.88
N TYR A 139 16.28 -7.71 14.09
CA TYR A 139 16.86 -6.44 13.63
C TYR A 139 17.33 -5.54 14.78
N MET A 140 17.56 -6.09 15.97
CA MET A 140 17.99 -5.31 17.14
C MET A 140 19.44 -4.83 17.04
N GLU A 141 20.27 -5.51 16.25
CA GLU A 141 21.70 -5.20 16.13
C GLU A 141 21.97 -4.25 14.96
N ARG A 142 22.90 -3.30 15.13
CA ARG A 142 23.22 -2.28 14.11
C ARG A 142 23.55 -2.88 12.73
N HIS A 143 24.22 -4.03 12.69
CA HIS A 143 24.62 -4.70 11.45
C HIS A 143 23.46 -5.43 10.75
N THR A 144 22.44 -5.86 11.50
CA THR A 144 21.25 -6.52 10.96
C THR A 144 20.28 -5.53 10.30
N VAL A 145 20.24 -4.28 10.78
CA VAL A 145 19.45 -3.19 10.19
C VAL A 145 19.93 -2.86 8.76
N SER A 146 21.23 -3.02 8.48
CA SER A 146 21.77 -2.83 7.12
C SER A 146 21.19 -3.82 6.11
N ARG A 147 20.80 -5.04 6.53
CA ARG A 147 20.08 -5.99 5.65
C ARG A 147 18.64 -5.56 5.37
N LEU A 148 18.01 -4.84 6.30
CA LEU A 148 16.64 -4.36 6.17
C LEU A 148 16.55 -3.17 5.21
N ILE A 149 17.45 -2.19 5.35
CA ILE A 149 17.44 -0.91 4.60
C ILE A 149 18.29 -1.00 3.32
N GLY A 150 19.36 -1.77 3.35
CA GLY A 150 20.41 -1.82 2.33
C GLY A 150 21.74 -1.39 2.94
N ALA A 151 22.80 -2.14 2.67
CA ALA A 151 24.12 -1.79 3.17
C ALA A 151 24.66 -0.54 2.43
N PRO A 152 25.35 0.39 3.13
CA PRO A 152 26.04 1.50 2.47
C PRO A 152 27.24 1.02 1.64
N PRO A 153 27.73 1.82 0.67
CA PRO A 153 28.87 1.48 -0.18
C PRO A 153 30.10 1.09 0.66
N GLY A 154 30.66 -0.09 0.38
CA GLY A 154 31.85 -0.62 1.07
C GLY A 154 31.58 -1.61 2.21
N TYR A 155 30.32 -1.99 2.47
CA TYR A 155 29.98 -3.08 3.40
C TYR A 155 29.65 -4.39 2.66
N VAL A 156 29.94 -5.53 3.30
CA VAL A 156 29.58 -6.86 2.76
C VAL A 156 28.06 -6.93 2.58
N GLY A 157 27.60 -7.11 1.33
CA GLY A 157 26.18 -7.05 0.96
C GLY A 157 25.72 -5.75 0.30
N PHE A 158 26.63 -4.85 -0.10
CA PHE A 158 26.29 -3.63 -0.87
C PHE A 158 25.52 -3.92 -2.18
N ASP A 159 25.83 -5.03 -2.87
CA ASP A 159 25.11 -5.47 -4.08
C ASP A 159 23.81 -6.24 -3.79
N GLN A 160 23.54 -6.57 -2.52
CA GLN A 160 22.26 -7.11 -2.05
C GLN A 160 21.48 -5.94 -1.42
N GLY A 161 20.64 -5.23 -2.17
CA GLY A 161 19.91 -4.13 -1.53
C GLY A 161 18.94 -4.60 -0.45
N GLY A 162 18.43 -3.64 0.31
CA GLY A 162 17.67 -3.92 1.53
C GLY A 162 16.42 -4.74 1.28
N LEU A 163 16.02 -5.58 2.23
CA LEU A 163 14.74 -6.30 2.20
C LEU A 163 13.54 -5.35 2.02
N LEU A 164 13.62 -4.12 2.55
CA LEU A 164 12.61 -3.08 2.34
C LEU A 164 12.72 -2.39 0.97
N THR A 165 13.90 -2.38 0.36
CA THR A 165 14.27 -1.51 -0.78
C THR A 165 14.40 -2.30 -2.09
N ASP A 166 15.21 -3.36 -2.12
CA ASP A 166 15.48 -4.23 -3.29
C ASP A 166 14.62 -5.49 -3.36
N GLY A 167 13.94 -5.85 -2.27
CA GLY A 167 12.84 -6.81 -2.32
C GLY A 167 11.81 -6.48 -3.42
N GLY A 168 11.87 -5.28 -4.00
CA GLY A 168 11.09 -4.93 -5.17
C GLY A 168 9.68 -4.56 -4.81
N TRP A 169 9.27 -4.68 -3.55
CA TRP A 169 7.87 -4.50 -3.15
C TRP A 169 7.44 -3.03 -3.22
N ILE A 170 8.33 -2.08 -2.93
CA ILE A 170 8.07 -0.64 -3.08
C ILE A 170 8.10 -0.18 -4.55
N ARG A 171 8.91 -0.81 -5.43
CA ARG A 171 9.09 -0.39 -6.84
C ARG A 171 8.35 -1.24 -7.89
N ARG A 172 8.09 -2.53 -7.64
CA ARG A 172 7.56 -3.50 -8.61
C ARG A 172 6.04 -3.63 -8.52
N SER A 173 5.45 -3.47 -7.33
CA SER A 173 4.02 -3.66 -7.10
C SER A 173 3.34 -2.35 -6.77
N SER A 174 2.48 -1.89 -7.67
CA SER A 174 1.53 -0.78 -7.51
C SER A 174 0.34 -1.13 -6.60
N SER A 175 0.47 -2.22 -5.86
CA SER A 175 -0.54 -2.78 -4.98
C SER A 175 -0.32 -2.25 -3.57
N ILE A 176 -1.40 -1.95 -2.86
CA ILE A 176 -1.35 -1.56 -1.46
C ILE A 176 -0.75 -2.71 -0.65
N HIS A 177 0.33 -2.47 0.09
CA HIS A 177 0.95 -3.48 0.96
C HIS A 177 0.72 -3.11 2.41
N MET A 178 0.38 -4.12 3.23
CA MET A 178 0.35 -3.93 4.67
C MET A 178 1.62 -4.47 5.30
N ARG A 179 2.39 -3.57 5.90
CA ARG A 179 3.57 -3.90 6.68
C ARG A 179 3.21 -4.04 8.14
N CYS A 180 3.61 -5.15 8.74
CA CYS A 180 3.44 -5.44 10.15
C CYS A 180 4.80 -5.69 10.79
N CYS A 181 5.19 -4.82 11.73
CA CYS A 181 6.40 -4.99 12.54
C CYS A 181 6.00 -5.30 13.98
N CYS A 182 6.34 -6.51 14.45
CA CYS A 182 6.20 -6.85 15.86
C CYS A 182 7.41 -6.30 16.63
N TRP A 183 7.18 -5.35 17.54
CA TRP A 183 8.17 -4.84 18.48
C TRP A 183 8.01 -5.55 19.83
N THR A 184 9.05 -6.29 20.23
CA THR A 184 9.16 -6.91 21.55
C THR A 184 9.99 -6.00 22.45
N LYS A 185 9.35 -5.13 23.25
CA LYS A 185 10.08 -4.36 24.26
C LYS A 185 10.29 -5.23 25.51
N SER A 186 11.47 -5.84 25.62
CA SER A 186 11.92 -6.54 26.82
C SER A 186 12.02 -5.55 27.99
N ARG A 187 11.01 -5.55 28.89
CA ARG A 187 11.14 -5.29 30.35
C ARG A 187 9.83 -5.31 31.14
N LYS A 188 8.66 -5.18 30.51
CA LYS A 188 7.33 -5.44 31.13
C LYS A 188 6.43 -6.06 30.06
N ARG A 189 5.51 -6.96 30.42
CA ARG A 189 4.69 -7.83 29.54
C ARG A 189 3.76 -7.10 28.53
N THR A 190 4.29 -6.24 27.67
CA THR A 190 3.56 -5.49 26.65
C THR A 190 4.31 -5.56 25.31
N ARG A 191 3.67 -6.13 24.28
CA ARG A 191 4.19 -6.09 22.90
C ARG A 191 3.50 -4.96 22.16
N THR A 192 4.29 -4.18 21.43
CA THR A 192 3.82 -3.13 20.52
C THR A 192 3.88 -3.67 19.09
N CYS A 193 2.84 -3.47 18.30
CA CYS A 193 2.79 -3.90 16.90
C CYS A 193 2.54 -2.67 16.04
N SER A 194 3.50 -2.31 15.19
CA SER A 194 3.35 -1.18 14.27
C SER A 194 2.85 -1.70 12.93
N ILE A 195 1.83 -1.06 12.39
CA ILE A 195 1.29 -1.35 11.06
C ILE A 195 1.45 -0.14 10.18
N PHE A 196 2.09 -0.34 9.04
CA PHE A 196 2.15 0.64 7.97
C PHE A 196 1.37 0.11 6.78
N CYS A 197 0.25 0.75 6.46
CA CYS A 197 -0.47 0.50 5.22
C CYS A 197 0.08 1.46 4.17
N CYS A 198 0.92 0.96 3.26
CA CYS A 198 1.50 1.76 2.19
C CYS A 198 0.74 1.56 0.89
N ARG A 199 0.62 2.65 0.15
CA ARG A 199 -0.02 2.70 -1.16
C ARG A 199 0.87 2.08 -2.22
#